data_AF-A0A158S473-F1
#
_entry.id   AF-A0A158S473-F1
#
_cell.length_a   1.000
_cell.length_b   1.000
_cell.length_c   1.000
_cell.angle_alpha   90.00
_cell.angle_beta   90.00
_cell.angle_gamma   90.00
#
_symmetry.space_group_name_H-M   'P 1'
#
loop_
_entity.id
_entity.type
_entity.pdbx_description
1 polymer ?
#
loop_
_entity_poly.entity_id
_entity_poly.type
_entity_poly.pdbx_seq_one_letter_code
_entity_poly.pdbx_strand_id
1 'polypeptide(L)' 'MCQVCLDKDIVTAANQVDHIIPKAKGGTDDPANLQALCKSCHDAKTATDAGGKPRVEIGLDGWPVQH' A
#
# COMPACT_ATOMS: atom_id res chain seq x y z
N MET A 1 -10.53 10.13 5.51
CA MET A 1 -10.74 8.67 5.64
C MET A 1 -9.69 7.95 4.80
N CYS A 2 -9.26 6.75 5.18
CA CYS A 2 -8.31 5.96 4.39
C CYS A 2 -8.92 5.62 3.02
N GLN A 3 -8.31 6.09 1.94
CA GLN A 3 -8.82 5.91 0.57
C GLN A 3 -8.84 4.43 0.15
N VAL A 4 -7.80 3.68 0.51
CA VAL A 4 -7.68 2.24 0.20
C VAL A 4 -8.67 1.39 0.98
N CYS A 5 -8.97 1.74 2.24
CA CYS A 5 -9.99 1.03 3.00
C CYS A 5 -11.39 1.36 2.46
N LEU A 6 -11.62 2.62 2.08
CA LEU A 6 -12.91 3.06 1.54
C LEU A 6 -13.27 2.33 0.23
N ASP A 7 -12.29 2.10 -0.63
CA ASP A 7 -12.44 1.29 -1.86
C ASP A 7 -12.84 -0.18 -1.58
N LYS A 8 -12.61 -0.65 -0.35
CA LYS A 8 -13.02 -1.98 0.14
C LYS A 8 -14.28 -1.95 1.00
N ASP A 9 -15.02 -0.83 1.00
CA ASP A 9 -16.16 -0.59 1.89
C ASP A 9 -15.82 -0.64 3.40
N ILE A 10 -14.56 -0.37 3.75
CA ILE A 10 -14.06 -0.35 5.14
C ILE A 10 -13.80 1.09 5.57
N VAL A 11 -14.45 1.51 6.66
CA VAL A 11 -14.27 2.86 7.22
C VAL A 11 -13.13 2.85 8.24
N THR A 12 -11.96 3.34 7.81
CA THR A 12 -10.77 3.45 8.68
C THR A 12 -10.22 4.88 8.67
N ALA A 13 -9.98 5.45 9.86
CA ALA A 13 -9.35 6.76 9.98
C ALA A 13 -7.97 6.78 9.29
N ALA A 14 -7.76 7.76 8.41
CA ALA A 14 -6.44 8.01 7.84
C ALA A 14 -5.61 8.82 8.83
N ASN A 15 -4.36 8.43 9.02
CA ASN A 15 -3.40 9.12 9.88
C ASN A 15 -2.11 9.50 9.15
N GLN A 16 -2.00 9.13 7.87
CA GLN A 16 -0.83 9.39 7.04
C GLN A 16 -1.30 9.86 5.65
N VAL A 17 -0.52 10.76 5.04
CA VAL A 17 -0.72 11.21 3.66
C VAL A 17 0.47 10.72 2.86
N ASP A 18 0.20 10.07 1.73
CA ASP A 18 1.23 9.48 0.88
C ASP A 18 1.00 9.84 -0.59
N HIS A 19 2.08 9.80 -1.38
CA HIS A 19 2.01 10.08 -2.80
C HIS A 19 1.51 8.86 -3.58
N ILE A 20 0.50 9.00 -4.44
CA ILE A 20 -0.01 7.92 -5.31
C ILE A 20 1.12 7.38 -6.20
N ILE A 21 1.81 8.29 -6.89
CA ILE A 21 3.08 8.03 -7.56
C ILE A 21 4.19 8.54 -6.64
N PRO A 22 5.12 7.69 -6.16
CA PRO A 22 6.24 8.12 -5.35
C PRO A 22 7.12 9.15 -6.06
N LYS A 23 7.73 10.07 -5.31
CA LYS A 23 8.69 11.05 -5.85
C LYS A 23 9.85 10.39 -6.62
N ALA A 24 10.33 9.25 -6.13
CA ALA A 24 11.38 8.47 -6.79
C ALA A 24 10.99 7.97 -8.19
N LYS A 25 9.69 7.87 -8.48
CA LYS A 25 9.12 7.47 -9.78
C LYS A 25 8.56 8.67 -10.57
N GLY A 26 8.89 9.90 -10.17
CA GLY A 26 8.45 11.13 -10.85
C GLY A 26 7.13 11.72 -10.34
N GLY A 27 6.62 11.30 -9.18
CA GLY A 27 5.44 11.90 -8.57
C GLY A 27 5.65 13.32 -8.05
N THR A 28 4.58 14.11 -8.05
CA THR A 28 4.56 15.52 -7.62
C THR A 28 3.88 15.67 -6.26
N ASP A 29 4.04 16.83 -5.61
CA ASP A 29 3.28 17.21 -4.40
C ASP A 29 1.89 17.79 -4.72
N ASP A 30 1.40 17.59 -5.95
CA ASP A 30 0.06 18.01 -6.33
C ASP A 30 -0.97 17.28 -5.44
N PRO A 31 -1.97 17.99 -4.87
CA PRO A 31 -3.06 17.34 -4.14
C PRO A 31 -3.71 16.17 -4.88
N ALA A 32 -3.74 16.18 -6.21
CA ALA A 32 -4.24 15.09 -7.03
C ALA A 32 -3.35 13.82 -6.97
N ASN A 33 -2.07 13.96 -6.62
CA ASN A 33 -1.13 12.85 -6.39
C ASN A 33 -1.02 12.48 -4.90
N LEU A 34 -1.83 13.06 -4.00
CA LEU A 34 -1.81 12.74 -2.58
C LEU A 34 -3.03 11.88 -2.21
N GLN A 35 -2.82 10.86 -1.38
CA GLN A 35 -3.88 10.03 -0.83
C GLN A 35 -3.75 9.90 0.69
N ALA A 36 -4.88 9.96 1.38
CA ALA A 36 -4.96 9.75 2.82
C ALA A 36 -5.05 8.25 3.12
N LEU A 37 -4.10 7.70 3.86
CA LEU A 37 -4.00 6.28 4.20
C LEU A 37 -3.98 6.08 5.72
N CYS A 38 -4.44 4.91 6.16
CA CYS A 38 -4.13 4.41 7.49
C CYS A 38 -2.74 3.77 7.50
N LYS A 39 -2.15 3.63 8.69
CA LYS A 39 -0.81 3.06 8.87
C LYS A 39 -0.60 1.72 8.16
N SER A 40 -1.54 0.79 8.24
CA SER A 40 -1.39 -0.52 7.60
C SER A 40 -1.36 -0.44 6.06
N CYS A 41 -2.23 0.38 5.47
CA CYS A 41 -2.24 0.60 4.03
C CYS A 41 -0.97 1.33 3.55
N HIS A 42 -0.50 2.31 4.33
CA HIS A 42 0.74 3.02 4.04
C HIS A 42 1.97 2.09 4.09
N ASP A 43 2.08 1.26 5.14
CA ASP A 43 3.18 0.31 5.28
C ASP A 43 3.17 -0.71 4.11
N ALA A 44 1.99 -1.19 3.69
CA ALA A 44 1.82 -2.08 2.54
C ALA A 44 2.21 -1.43 1.21
N LYS A 45 1.83 -0.16 1.02
CA LYS A 45 2.21 0.62 -0.16
C LYS A 45 3.72 0.84 -0.20
N THR A 46 4.33 1.22 0.91
CA THR A 46 5.78 1.43 1.03
C THR A 46 6.55 0.16 0.65
N ALA A 47 6.10 -1.00 1.13
CA ALA A 47 6.72 -2.28 0.78
C ALA A 47 6.65 -2.57 -0.74
N THR A 48 5.50 -2.29 -1.35
CA THR A 48 5.28 -2.48 -2.79
C THR A 48 6.12 -1.48 -3.62
N ASP A 49 6.18 -0.22 -3.19
CA ASP A 49 6.90 0.85 -3.88
C ASP A 49 8.42 0.67 -3.85
N ALA A 50 8.95 0.12 -2.76
CA ALA A 50 10.35 -0.26 -2.63
C ALA A 50 10.72 -1.51 -3.47
N GLY A 51 9.78 -2.08 -4.23
CA GLY A 51 9.99 -3.31 -4.99
C GLY A 51 9.97 -4.58 -4.13
N GLY A 52 9.52 -4.47 -2.88
CA GLY A 52 9.30 -5.60 -2.00
C GLY A 52 8.20 -6.49 -2.57
N LYS A 53 8.54 -7.74 -2.90
CA LYS A 53 7.53 -8.75 -3.21
C LYS A 53 6.85 -9.16 -1.89
N PRO A 54 5.52 -9.31 -1.86
CA PRO A 54 4.85 -9.85 -0.68
C PRO A 54 5.50 -11.19 -0.33
N ARG A 55 5.79 -11.38 0.96
CA ARG A 55 6.34 -12.64 1.45
C ARG A 55 5.28 -13.72 1.22
N VAL A 56 5.53 -14.61 0.26
CA VAL A 56 4.73 -15.81 0.07
C VAL A 56 5.13 -16.83 1.14
N GLU A 57 4.14 -17.48 1.75
CA GLU A 57 4.40 -18.64 2.58
C GLU A 57 4.79 -19.80 1.65
N ILE A 58 5.93 -20.43 1.92
CA ILE A 58 6.45 -21.57 1.16
C ILE A 58 6.13 -22.83 1.95
N GLY A 59 5.38 -23.74 1.33
CA GLY A 59 5.04 -25.03 1.92
C GLY A 59 6.26 -25.94 2.11
N LEU A 60 6.08 -27.04 2.85
CA LEU A 60 7.12 -28.07 3.03
C LEU A 60 7.55 -28.72 1.70
N ASP A 61 6.72 -28.58 0.66
CA ASP A 61 6.97 -29.00 -0.72
C ASP A 61 7.80 -27.99 -1.54
N GLY A 62 8.13 -26.83 -0.97
CA GLY A 62 8.93 -25.80 -1.63
C GLY A 62 8.15 -24.90 -2.59
N TRP A 63 6.82 -25.02 -2.63
CA TRP A 63 5.95 -24.21 -3.49
C TRP A 63 5.18 -23.14 -2.68
N PRO A 64 4.82 -21.99 -3.29
CA PRO A 64 3.96 -21.01 -2.66
C PRO A 64 2.60 -21.62 -2.29
N VAL A 65 2.17 -21.46 -1.04
CA VAL A 65 0.81 -21.85 -0.62
C VAL A 65 -0.20 -20.94 -1.31
N GLN A 66 -1.14 -21.51 -2.06
CA GLN A 66 -2.26 -20.77 -2.64
C GLN A 66 -3.38 -20.72 -1.60
N HIS A 67 -3.84 -19.51 -1.25
CA HIS A 67 -5.04 -19.27 -0.43
C HIS A 67 -6.29 -19.19 -1.31
#